data_AF-A0A353XTI1-F1
#
_entry.id   AF-A0A353XTI1-F1
#
_cell.length_a   1.000
_cell.length_b   1.000
_cell.length_c   1.000
_cell.angle_alpha   90.00
_cell.angle_beta   90.00
_cell.angle_gamma   90.00
#
_symmetry.space_group_name_H-M   'P 1'
#
loop_
_entity.id
_entity.type
_entity.pdbx_description
1 polymer ?
#
loop_
_entity_poly.entity_id
_entity_poly.type
_entity_poly.pdbx_seq_one_letter_code
_entity_poly.pdbx_strand_id
1 'polypeptide(L)'
;MTHSTFRNKLQAYIHLTRFDKPVGIELLLWPTLWAVFLAAFGAPSALSEAAMTALPGVLPSWSVLLIFALGAILMRAAGCAINDFADRKVDGSVSRTKGRPLADGRLSAKEAVGAFLVLSLLSASLLFW
;
A
#
# COMPACT_ATOMS: atom_id res chain seq x y z
N MET A 1 24.11 -16.11 16.82
CA MET A 1 23.53 -15.18 15.82
C MET A 1 23.44 -15.92 14.50
N THR A 2 22.25 -16.35 14.08
CA THR A 2 22.07 -16.95 12.75
C THR A 2 22.36 -15.88 11.70
N HIS A 3 23.35 -16.10 10.85
CA HIS A 3 23.59 -15.24 9.70
C HIS A 3 22.35 -15.29 8.80
N SER A 4 21.47 -14.28 8.92
CA SER A 4 20.33 -14.14 8.02
C SER A 4 20.88 -13.90 6.62
N THR A 5 20.65 -14.84 5.71
CA THR A 5 20.98 -14.64 4.31
C THR A 5 20.14 -13.49 3.74
N PHE A 6 20.64 -12.84 2.69
CA PHE A 6 19.92 -11.78 1.98
C PHE A 6 18.51 -12.22 1.59
N ARG A 7 18.38 -13.46 1.09
CA ARG A 7 17.10 -14.08 0.72
C ARG A 7 16.11 -14.14 1.89
N ASN A 8 16.57 -14.54 3.08
CA ASN A 8 15.72 -14.63 4.26
C ASN A 8 15.24 -13.24 4.72
N LYS A 9 16.11 -12.22 4.65
CA LYS A 9 15.72 -10.84 4.93
C LYS A 9 14.70 -10.32 3.92
N LEU A 10 14.93 -10.54 2.62
CA LEU A 10 13.99 -10.12 1.57
C LEU A 10 12.61 -10.76 1.77
N GLN A 11 12.57 -12.05 2.09
CA GLN A 11 11.32 -12.74 2.39
C GLN A 11 10.63 -12.17 3.65
N ALA A 12 11.41 -11.81 4.68
CA ALA A 12 10.86 -11.16 5.86
C ALA A 12 10.24 -9.78 5.53
N TYR A 13 10.86 -9.00 4.65
CA TYR A 13 10.28 -7.74 4.17
C TYR A 13 9.01 -7.95 3.35
N ILE A 14 8.96 -8.96 2.47
CA ILE A 14 7.74 -9.32 1.72
C ILE A 14 6.59 -9.66 2.66
N HIS A 15 6.88 -10.42 3.73
CA HIS A 15 5.87 -10.75 4.75
C HIS A 15 5.46 -9.53 5.59
N LEU A 16 6.39 -8.61 5.87
CA LEU A 16 6.11 -7.37 6.60
C LEU A 16 5.15 -6.48 5.80
N THR A 17 5.39 -6.32 4.50
CA THR A 17 4.57 -5.47 3.61
C THR A 17 3.32 -6.17 3.09
N ARG A 18 3.16 -7.47 3.37
CA ARG A 18 2.06 -8.33 2.90
C ARG A 18 1.99 -8.47 1.38
N PHE A 19 3.12 -8.35 0.68
CA PHE A 19 3.15 -8.63 -0.76
C PHE A 19 2.93 -10.12 -1.07
N ASP A 20 3.08 -11.02 -0.10
CA ASP A 20 2.68 -12.42 -0.22
C ASP A 20 1.14 -12.62 -0.20
N LYS A 21 0.38 -11.65 0.32
CA LYS A 21 -1.07 -11.72 0.52
C LYS A 21 -1.75 -10.43 0.03
N PRO A 22 -1.98 -10.30 -1.29
CA PRO A 22 -2.40 -9.05 -1.92
C PRO A 22 -3.83 -8.64 -1.60
N VAL A 23 -4.64 -9.48 -0.96
CA VAL A 23 -6.04 -9.18 -0.59
C VAL A 23 -6.15 -7.82 0.14
N GLY A 24 -5.22 -7.51 1.04
CA GLY A 24 -5.22 -6.21 1.75
C GLY A 24 -4.96 -5.01 0.83
N ILE A 25 -4.18 -5.20 -0.23
CA ILE A 25 -3.91 -4.19 -1.26
C ILE A 25 -5.13 -4.02 -2.14
N GLU A 26 -5.74 -5.11 -2.60
CA GLU A 26 -6.97 -5.08 -3.41
C GLU A 26 -8.11 -4.38 -2.68
N LEU A 27 -8.28 -4.66 -1.38
CA LEU A 27 -9.28 -4.00 -0.52
C LEU A 27 -9.11 -2.48 -0.41
N LEU A 28 -7.88 -1.96 -0.56
CA LEU A 28 -7.64 -0.52 -0.58
C LEU A 28 -7.70 0.04 -2.01
N LEU A 29 -7.14 -0.69 -2.97
CA LEU A 29 -7.03 -0.29 -4.37
C LEU A 29 -8.41 -0.09 -5.01
N TRP A 30 -9.33 -1.04 -4.86
CA TRP A 30 -10.63 -0.97 -5.53
C TRP A 30 -11.46 0.24 -5.10
N PRO A 31 -11.66 0.53 -3.79
CA PRO A 31 -12.33 1.75 -3.36
C PRO A 31 -11.63 3.03 -3.85
N THR A 32 -10.29 3.06 -3.84
CA THR A 32 -9.52 4.19 -4.36
C THR A 32 -9.78 4.43 -5.84
N LEU A 33 -9.74 3.37 -6.67
CA LEU A 33 -10.02 3.49 -8.10
C LEU A 33 -11.47 3.95 -8.34
N TRP A 34 -12.45 3.38 -7.63
CA TRP A 34 -13.84 3.84 -7.73
C TRP A 34 -13.99 5.32 -7.38
N ALA A 35 -13.32 5.81 -6.34
CA ALA A 35 -13.34 7.23 -5.99
C ALA A 35 -12.74 8.11 -7.12
N VAL A 36 -11.65 7.66 -7.75
CA VAL A 36 -11.03 8.36 -8.88
C VAL A 36 -11.97 8.39 -10.09
N PHE A 37 -12.65 7.29 -10.41
CA PHE A 37 -13.66 7.27 -11.47
C PHE A 37 -14.82 8.22 -11.16
N LEU A 38 -15.40 8.16 -9.96
CA LEU A 38 -16.49 9.05 -9.54
C LEU A 38 -16.08 10.53 -9.56
N ALA A 39 -14.85 10.85 -9.19
CA ALA A 39 -14.34 12.21 -9.28
C ALA A 39 -14.24 12.71 -10.73
N ALA A 40 -13.91 11.84 -11.69
CA ALA A 40 -13.90 12.18 -13.11
C ALA A 40 -15.31 12.47 -13.66
N PHE A 41 -16.36 11.79 -13.16
CA PHE A 41 -17.76 12.11 -13.47
C PHE A 41 -18.18 13.50 -12.99
N GLY A 42 -17.64 13.97 -11.85
CA GLY A 42 -17.98 15.28 -11.28
C GLY A 42 -17.19 16.46 -11.84
N ALA A 43 -16.25 16.23 -12.76
CA ALA A 43 -15.38 17.28 -13.29
C ALA A 43 -16.16 18.27 -14.19
N PRO A 44 -15.83 19.58 -14.17
CA PRO A 44 -16.52 20.57 -15.01
C PRO A 44 -16.52 20.26 -16.51
N SER A 45 -15.49 19.57 -17.01
CA SER A 45 -15.39 19.09 -18.39
C SER A 45 -16.38 17.97 -18.74
N ALA A 46 -16.86 17.23 -17.73
CA ALA A 46 -17.86 16.16 -17.89
C ALA A 46 -19.32 16.68 -17.82
N LEU A 47 -19.53 17.93 -17.40
CA LEU A 47 -20.85 18.57 -17.27
C LEU A 47 -21.40 19.13 -18.60
N SER A 48 -20.66 19.01 -19.70
CA SER A 48 -21.18 19.28 -21.05
C SER A 48 -22.09 18.13 -21.49
N GLU A 49 -23.28 18.43 -22.03
CA GLU A 49 -24.21 17.42 -22.58
C GLU A 49 -23.53 16.50 -23.62
N ALA A 50 -22.54 17.02 -24.36
CA ALA A 50 -21.75 16.26 -25.31
C ALA A 50 -20.71 15.31 -24.65
N ALA A 51 -20.24 15.62 -23.44
CA ALA A 51 -19.29 14.79 -22.69
C ALA A 51 -19.99 13.62 -21.98
N MET A 52 -21.24 13.81 -21.55
CA MET A 52 -22.04 12.78 -20.87
C MET A 52 -22.45 11.60 -21.78
N THR A 53 -22.46 11.82 -23.10
CA THR A 53 -22.76 10.79 -24.11
C THR A 53 -21.51 10.05 -24.63
N ALA A 54 -20.32 10.55 -24.32
CA ALA A 54 -19.05 9.99 -24.76
C ALA A 54 -18.34 9.27 -23.59
N LEU A 55 -18.30 7.93 -23.64
CA LEU A 55 -17.51 7.09 -22.74
C LEU A 55 -16.07 7.60 -22.48
N PRO A 56 -15.35 8.19 -23.48
CA PRO A 56 -14.01 8.75 -23.27
C PRO A 56 -13.93 10.09 -22.53
N GLY A 57 -15.03 10.87 -22.46
CA GLY A 57 -15.04 12.22 -21.88
C GLY A 57 -15.07 12.24 -20.34
N VAL A 58 -15.20 11.06 -19.73
CA VAL A 58 -15.43 10.90 -18.28
C VAL A 58 -14.39 9.97 -17.62
N LEU A 59 -13.37 9.54 -18.37
CA LEU A 59 -12.32 8.69 -17.85
C LEU A 59 -11.24 9.52 -17.14
N PRO A 60 -10.73 9.07 -15.98
CA PRO A 60 -9.56 9.66 -15.37
C PRO A 60 -8.34 9.55 -16.30
N SER A 61 -7.42 10.51 -16.23
CA SER A 61 -6.17 10.40 -16.98
C SER A 61 -5.35 9.20 -16.49
N TRP A 62 -4.55 8.63 -17.39
CA TRP A 62 -3.64 7.53 -17.04
C TRP A 62 -2.67 7.90 -15.92
N SER A 63 -2.21 9.16 -15.87
CA SER A 63 -1.36 9.66 -14.78
C SER A 63 -2.06 9.57 -13.43
N VAL A 64 -3.31 10.04 -13.33
CA VAL A 64 -4.09 9.98 -12.09
C VAL A 64 -4.34 8.54 -11.67
N LEU A 65 -4.73 7.65 -12.59
CA LEU A 65 -4.91 6.23 -12.28
C LEU A 65 -3.64 5.60 -11.71
N LEU A 66 -2.48 5.85 -12.33
CA LEU A 66 -1.20 5.31 -11.87
C LEU A 66 -0.78 5.87 -10.52
N ILE A 67 -0.92 7.18 -10.31
CA ILE A 67 -0.58 7.84 -9.03
C ILE A 67 -1.41 7.24 -7.89
N PHE A 68 -2.73 7.13 -8.06
CA PHE A 68 -3.60 6.60 -7.02
C PHE A 68 -3.43 5.09 -6.81
N ALA A 69 -3.19 4.32 -7.87
CA ALA A 69 -2.92 2.88 -7.76
C ALA A 69 -1.61 2.60 -7.01
N LEU A 70 -0.51 3.25 -7.41
CA LEU A 70 0.78 3.12 -6.75
C LEU A 70 0.71 3.64 -5.30
N GLY A 71 0.03 4.75 -5.07
CA GLY A 71 -0.21 5.30 -3.74
C GLY A 71 -0.94 4.31 -2.84
N ALA A 72 -2.03 3.68 -3.31
CA ALA A 72 -2.76 2.66 -2.55
C ALA A 72 -1.88 1.45 -2.22
N ILE A 73 -1.09 0.95 -3.17
CA ILE A 73 -0.17 -0.18 -2.97
C ILE A 73 0.88 0.16 -1.90
N LEU A 74 1.56 1.30 -2.06
CA LEU A 74 2.62 1.74 -1.16
C LEU A 74 2.08 2.03 0.25
N MET A 75 0.94 2.71 0.36
CA MET A 75 0.32 3.04 1.64
C MET A 75 -0.22 1.82 2.36
N ARG A 76 -0.73 0.81 1.65
CA ARG A 76 -1.11 -0.44 2.28
C ARG A 76 0.11 -1.16 2.87
N ALA A 77 1.20 -1.24 2.12
CA ALA A 77 2.44 -1.85 2.57
C ALA A 77 3.04 -1.10 3.77
N ALA A 78 3.06 0.24 3.73
CA ALA A 78 3.51 1.09 4.83
C ALA A 78 2.66 0.87 6.09
N GLY A 79 1.33 0.86 5.93
CA GLY A 79 0.38 0.57 7.01
C GLY A 79 0.63 -0.78 7.68
N CYS A 80 0.98 -1.81 6.90
CA CYS A 80 1.31 -3.12 7.45
C CYS A 80 2.61 -3.07 8.28
N ALA A 81 3.64 -2.35 7.81
CA ALA A 81 4.90 -2.21 8.53
C ALA A 81 4.75 -1.48 9.89
N ILE A 82 3.98 -0.38 9.93
CA ILE A 82 3.76 0.36 11.17
C ILE A 82 2.81 -0.38 12.12
N ASN A 83 1.83 -1.12 11.60
CA ASN A 83 0.95 -1.96 12.41
C ASN A 83 1.72 -3.08 13.10
N ASP A 84 2.57 -3.82 12.37
CA ASP A 84 3.42 -4.85 12.96
C ASP A 84 4.38 -4.24 14.01
N PHE A 85 4.89 -3.02 13.76
CA PHE A 85 5.68 -2.30 14.77
C PHE A 85 4.86 -2.02 16.04
N ALA A 86 3.64 -1.51 15.92
CA ALA A 86 2.77 -1.22 17.06
C ALA A 86 2.43 -2.49 17.85
N ASP A 87 2.14 -3.58 17.15
CA ASP A 87 1.69 -4.86 17.72
C ASP A 87 2.83 -5.76 18.20
N ARG A 88 4.10 -5.39 17.99
CA ARG A 88 5.29 -6.24 18.21
C ARG A 88 5.40 -6.91 19.59
N LYS A 89 4.82 -6.31 20.63
CA LYS A 89 4.83 -6.85 22.01
C LYS A 89 3.74 -7.88 22.26
N VAL A 90 2.71 -7.91 21.42
CA VAL A 90 1.51 -8.74 21.57
C VAL A 90 1.49 -9.86 20.53
N ASP A 91 1.98 -9.60 19.32
CA ASP A 91 1.92 -10.55 18.20
C ASP A 91 2.61 -11.89 18.52
N GLY A 92 3.67 -11.90 19.34
CA GLY A 92 4.34 -13.14 19.77
C GLY A 92 3.46 -14.08 20.59
N SER A 93 2.46 -13.54 21.28
CA SER A 93 1.54 -14.29 22.16
C SER A 93 0.29 -14.79 21.45
N VAL A 94 0.10 -14.46 20.17
CA VAL A 94 -1.12 -14.78 19.41
C VAL A 94 -0.82 -15.80 18.33
N SER A 95 -1.56 -16.92 18.33
CA SER A 95 -1.34 -18.05 17.40
C SER A 95 -1.32 -17.66 15.92
N ARG A 96 -2.16 -16.69 15.53
CA ARG A 96 -2.27 -16.15 14.17
C ARG A 96 -1.08 -15.27 13.76
N THR A 97 -0.40 -14.62 14.71
CA THR A 97 0.56 -13.54 14.41
C THR A 97 1.96 -13.77 14.97
N LYS A 98 2.16 -14.86 15.73
CA LYS A 98 3.47 -15.29 16.23
C LYS A 98 4.55 -15.50 15.17
N GLY A 99 4.15 -15.74 13.92
CA GLY A 99 5.06 -15.92 12.77
C GLY A 99 5.33 -14.64 11.97
N ARG A 100 4.90 -13.47 12.47
CA ARG A 100 5.23 -12.18 11.85
C ARG A 100 6.72 -11.87 12.03
N PRO A 101 7.37 -11.20 11.06
CA PRO A 101 8.82 -10.94 11.10
C PRO A 101 9.33 -10.24 12.36
N LEU A 102 8.53 -9.37 12.99
CA LEU A 102 8.92 -8.68 14.22
C LEU A 102 8.68 -9.54 15.46
N ALA A 103 7.67 -10.41 15.43
CA ALA A 103 7.33 -11.30 16.54
C ALA A 103 8.31 -12.47 16.66
N ASP A 104 8.80 -12.99 15.54
CA ASP A 104 9.78 -14.09 15.48
C ASP A 104 11.24 -13.63 15.40
N GLY A 105 11.48 -12.31 15.39
CA GLY A 105 12.82 -11.71 15.44
C GLY A 105 13.60 -11.68 14.13
N ARG A 106 12.99 -12.03 12.99
CA ARG A 106 13.63 -11.91 11.66
C ARG A 106 13.87 -10.47 11.24
N LEU A 107 13.08 -9.53 11.74
CA LEU A 107 13.26 -8.09 11.55
C LEU A 107 13.19 -7.35 12.88
N SER A 108 14.02 -6.32 13.02
CA SER A 108 14.00 -5.41 14.15
C SER A 108 12.89 -4.36 14.02
N ALA A 109 12.52 -3.77 15.16
CA ALA A 109 11.56 -2.67 15.19
C ALA A 109 12.05 -1.45 14.38
N LYS A 110 13.37 -1.21 14.32
CA LYS A 110 13.96 -0.14 13.50
C LYS A 110 13.78 -0.40 12.01
N GLU A 111 13.95 -1.64 11.57
CA GLU A 111 13.72 -2.03 10.17
C GLU A 111 12.27 -1.84 9.75
N ALA A 112 11.31 -2.12 10.64
CA ALA A 112 9.90 -1.89 10.38
C ALA A 112 9.56 -0.40 10.21
N VAL A 113 10.07 0.46 11.11
CA VAL A 113 9.91 1.92 11.00
C VAL A 113 10.61 2.45 9.75
N GLY A 114 11.80 1.95 9.44
CA GLY A 114 12.51 2.30 8.20
C GLY A 114 11.71 1.96 6.95
N ALA A 115 11.12 0.76 6.88
CA ALA A 115 10.25 0.37 5.78
C ALA A 115 9.00 1.27 5.68
N PHE A 116 8.36 1.58 6.81
CA PHE A 116 7.24 2.51 6.87
C PHE A 116 7.63 3.89 6.30
N LEU A 117 8.75 4.46 6.74
CA LEU A 117 9.21 5.78 6.28
C LEU A 117 9.56 5.78 4.79
N VAL A 118 10.30 4.78 4.31
CA VAL A 118 10.67 4.69 2.89
C VAL A 118 9.44 4.54 2.01
N LEU A 119 8.52 3.63 2.34
CA LEU A 119 7.28 3.45 1.58
C LEU A 119 6.39 4.70 1.62
N SER A 120 6.37 5.39 2.77
CA SER A 120 5.64 6.66 2.93
C SER A 120 6.21 7.77 2.06
N LEU A 121 7.53 7.93 2.04
CA LEU A 121 8.20 8.92 1.21
C LEU A 121 8.06 8.61 -0.29
N LEU A 122 8.13 7.33 -0.69
CA LEU A 122 7.87 6.92 -2.06
C LEU A 122 6.43 7.19 -2.50
N SER A 123 5.45 7.01 -1.61
CA SER A 123 4.08 7.38 -1.95
C SER A 123 3.88 8.89 -1.98
N ALA A 124 4.50 9.62 -1.05
CA ALA A 124 4.41 11.07 -1.00
C ALA A 124 5.07 11.72 -2.23
N SER A 125 6.14 11.12 -2.78
CA SER A 125 6.78 11.63 -3.98
C SER A 125 5.90 11.58 -5.23
N LEU A 126 4.86 10.73 -5.24
CA LEU A 126 3.87 10.69 -6.32
C LEU A 126 3.04 11.98 -6.41
N LEU A 127 2.96 12.78 -5.34
CA LEU A 127 2.21 14.03 -5.30
C LEU A 127 2.86 15.18 -6.09
N PHE A 128 4.10 15.00 -6.56
CA PHE A 128 4.81 15.99 -7.38
C PHE A 128 4.59 15.81 -8.89
N TRP A 129 3.71 14.89 -9.29
CA TRP A 129 3.45 14.51 -10.68
C TRP A 129 1.97 14.63 -11.04
#